data_AF-A0A973F8R6-F1
#
_entry.id   AF-A0A973F8R6-F1
#
_cell.length_a   1.000
_cell.length_b   1.000
_cell.length_c   1.000
_cell.angle_alpha   90.00
_cell.angle_beta   90.00
_cell.angle_gamma   90.00
#
_symmetry.space_group_name_H-M   'P 1'
#
loop_
_entity.id
_entity.type
_entity.pdbx_description
1 polymer ?
#
loop_
_entity_poly.entity_id
_entity_poly.type
_entity_poly.pdbx_seq_one_letter_code
_entity_poly.pdbx_strand_id
1 'polypeptide(L)'
;ANGWSGYFNNALTAMGMPLPEMLTKSPDLGGLINLPATTIILILMGMLIIGIKQSSQLNAAMVFVKLLTITVFVAIATFNVNPTNWHPFMPFGWFETLPDGKTTGVLAGASMVFFAYVGFDAVSTAAEEAKNPQRDVPIAIISALGICTVIYIIVSGLLTGIVPYSSLNVSSPVAHSLQLLGYNWASALVSTGVIAGLTTVMLVLYYGLTRIIFAMSRDGLLSPFFAEVNPKTQTPVRVIVMTGVIMAIGAGLFPLGALAELVNIGTLAAFVLVCFGVIVLRIRQPNLHRPFKTPLNPVFPILGMLSCGALMAFLPHSTWLRFIVWITIGLIIYFTYSIRHSKLAQKD
;
A
#
# COMPACT_ATOMS: atom_id res chain seq x y z
N ALA A 1 1.33 6.61 -5.88
CA ALA A 1 1.45 7.66 -6.93
C ALA A 1 0.09 8.10 -7.45
N ASN A 2 -0.73 7.20 -7.96
CA ASN A 2 -2.03 7.56 -8.56
C ASN A 2 -2.98 8.24 -7.57
N GLY A 3 -3.06 7.75 -6.32
CA GLY A 3 -3.86 8.43 -5.27
C GLY A 3 -3.35 9.84 -4.98
N TRP A 4 -2.04 10.02 -4.90
CA TRP A 4 -1.40 11.33 -4.71
C TRP A 4 -1.72 12.29 -5.87
N SER A 5 -1.69 11.79 -7.11
CA SER A 5 -2.03 12.57 -8.30
C SER A 5 -3.46 13.09 -8.24
N GLY A 6 -4.43 12.30 -7.76
CA GLY A 6 -5.82 12.74 -7.61
C GLY A 6 -5.95 13.98 -6.72
N TYR A 7 -5.34 13.95 -5.54
CA TYR A 7 -5.33 15.09 -4.62
C TYR A 7 -4.54 16.28 -5.17
N PHE A 8 -3.40 16.03 -5.81
CA PHE A 8 -2.57 17.07 -6.41
C PHE A 8 -3.30 17.81 -7.54
N ASN A 9 -4.02 17.10 -8.40
CA ASN A 9 -4.82 17.70 -9.47
C ASN A 9 -5.94 18.58 -8.90
N ASN A 10 -6.60 18.13 -7.84
CA ASN A 10 -7.64 18.92 -7.19
C ASN A 10 -7.08 20.20 -6.55
N ALA A 11 -5.87 20.14 -5.98
CA ALA A 11 -5.17 21.32 -5.48
C ALA A 11 -4.79 22.29 -6.62
N LEU A 12 -4.30 21.77 -7.75
CA LEU A 12 -3.98 22.59 -8.94
C LEU A 12 -5.22 23.29 -9.50
N THR A 13 -6.35 22.58 -9.61
CA THR A 13 -7.63 23.15 -10.03
C THR A 13 -8.09 24.25 -9.07
N ALA A 14 -7.95 24.04 -7.75
CA ALA A 14 -8.29 25.05 -6.74
C ALA A 14 -7.40 26.31 -6.83
N MET A 15 -6.16 26.19 -7.32
CA MET A 15 -5.25 27.32 -7.58
C MET A 15 -5.48 27.99 -8.94
N GLY A 16 -6.49 27.56 -9.71
CA GLY A 16 -6.80 28.10 -11.03
C GLY A 16 -5.85 27.61 -12.14
N MET A 17 -5.07 26.55 -11.90
CA MET A 17 -4.15 25.95 -12.87
C MET A 17 -4.55 24.49 -13.19
N PRO A 18 -5.75 24.23 -13.73
CA PRO A 18 -6.18 22.86 -14.01
C PRO A 18 -5.29 22.22 -15.09
N LEU A 19 -4.83 20.99 -14.84
CA LEU A 19 -4.15 20.21 -15.86
C LEU A 19 -5.17 19.61 -16.85
N PRO A 20 -4.86 19.54 -18.16
CA PRO A 20 -5.70 18.86 -19.13
C PRO A 20 -6.00 17.42 -18.71
N GLU A 21 -7.23 16.94 -18.91
CA GLU A 21 -7.63 15.58 -18.52
C GLU A 21 -6.76 14.49 -19.17
N MET A 22 -6.24 14.76 -20.38
CA MET A 22 -5.31 13.87 -21.07
C MET A 22 -4.01 13.62 -20.29
N LEU A 23 -3.59 14.53 -19.41
CA LEU A 23 -2.36 14.42 -18.62
C LEU A 23 -2.60 13.97 -17.17
N THR A 24 -3.86 13.74 -16.79
CA THR A 24 -4.21 13.36 -15.41
C THR A 24 -4.76 11.94 -15.30
N LYS A 25 -5.25 11.38 -16.41
CA LYS A 25 -5.85 10.03 -16.48
C LYS A 25 -4.95 9.08 -17.27
N SER A 26 -5.03 7.79 -16.93
CA SER A 26 -4.40 6.71 -17.72
C SER A 26 -5.16 6.46 -19.03
N PRO A 27 -4.54 5.81 -20.04
CA PRO A 27 -5.20 5.39 -21.28
C PRO A 27 -6.55 4.70 -21.10
N ASP A 28 -6.63 3.75 -20.16
CA ASP A 28 -7.86 3.00 -19.86
C ASP A 28 -9.02 3.89 -19.36
N LEU A 29 -8.73 5.11 -18.89
CA LEU A 29 -9.69 6.08 -18.39
C LEU A 29 -9.89 7.26 -19.37
N GLY A 30 -9.43 7.13 -20.61
CA GLY A 30 -9.56 8.15 -21.66
C GLY A 30 -8.48 9.25 -21.62
N GLY A 31 -7.43 9.09 -20.80
CA GLY A 31 -6.27 9.97 -20.81
C GLY A 31 -5.13 9.47 -21.71
N LEU A 32 -4.01 10.18 -21.75
CA LEU A 32 -2.78 9.72 -22.40
C LEU A 32 -1.81 9.12 -21.37
N ILE A 33 -1.62 9.83 -20.25
CA ILE A 33 -0.71 9.42 -19.18
C ILE A 33 -1.08 10.17 -17.90
N ASN A 34 -1.01 9.51 -16.75
CA ASN A 34 -1.05 10.20 -15.46
C ASN A 34 0.31 10.86 -15.17
N LEU A 35 0.51 12.05 -15.75
CA LEU A 35 1.77 12.80 -15.66
C LEU A 35 2.14 13.16 -14.21
N PRO A 36 1.23 13.63 -13.33
CA PRO A 36 1.58 13.90 -11.93
C PRO A 36 2.06 12.65 -11.19
N ALA A 37 1.43 11.49 -11.41
CA ALA A 37 1.83 10.23 -10.78
C ALA A 37 3.22 9.76 -11.25
N THR A 38 3.51 9.85 -12.55
CA THR A 38 4.85 9.58 -13.10
C THR A 38 5.88 10.55 -12.54
N THR A 39 5.57 11.84 -12.51
CA THR A 39 6.48 12.91 -12.07
C THR A 39 6.89 12.74 -10.61
N ILE A 40 5.94 12.48 -9.70
CA ILE A 40 6.27 12.29 -8.29
C ILE A 40 7.17 11.07 -8.07
N ILE A 41 7.00 9.98 -8.83
CA ILE A 41 7.90 8.81 -8.75
C ILE A 41 9.32 9.19 -9.18
N LEU A 42 9.49 9.97 -10.24
CA LEU A 42 10.80 10.44 -10.70
C LEU A 42 11.46 11.38 -9.68
N ILE A 43 10.68 12.25 -9.02
CA ILE A 43 11.17 13.09 -7.92
C ILE A 43 11.68 12.21 -6.76
N LEU A 44 10.87 11.25 -6.31
CA LEU A 44 11.27 10.34 -5.23
C LEU A 44 12.47 9.47 -5.61
N MET A 45 12.58 9.07 -6.87
CA MET A 45 13.75 8.38 -7.42
C MET A 45 15.00 9.25 -7.26
N GLY A 46 14.95 10.53 -7.67
CA GLY A 46 16.05 11.47 -7.48
C GLY A 46 16.43 11.65 -6.00
N MET A 47 15.43 11.80 -5.12
CA MET A 47 15.63 11.90 -3.67
C MET A 47 16.35 10.68 -3.09
N LEU A 48 15.98 9.47 -3.50
CA LEU A 48 16.62 8.24 -3.06
C LEU A 48 18.04 8.09 -3.62
N ILE A 49 18.29 8.51 -4.87
CA ILE A 49 19.64 8.49 -5.46
C ILE A 49 20.60 9.37 -4.65
N ILE A 50 20.16 10.58 -4.29
CA ILE A 50 20.94 11.53 -3.46
C ILE A 50 21.22 10.95 -2.06
N GLY A 51 20.42 9.97 -1.61
CA GLY A 51 20.59 9.34 -0.31
C GLY A 51 19.98 10.15 0.83
N ILE A 52 18.85 10.81 0.57
CA ILE A 52 18.11 11.53 1.62
C ILE A 52 17.67 10.52 2.69
N LYS A 53 18.36 10.53 3.83
CA LYS A 53 17.98 9.77 5.02
C LYS A 53 16.81 10.48 5.69
N GLN A 54 15.69 9.78 5.85
CA GLN A 54 14.56 10.31 6.61
C GLN A 54 14.97 10.46 8.08
N SER A 55 14.86 11.68 8.62
CA SER A 55 14.97 11.90 10.06
C SER A 55 13.73 11.33 10.77
N SER A 56 13.93 10.60 11.87
CA SER A 56 12.83 10.09 12.69
C SER A 56 11.91 11.20 13.19
N GLN A 57 12.45 12.41 13.44
CA GLN A 57 11.68 13.59 13.83
C GLN A 57 10.81 14.12 12.68
N LEU A 58 11.34 14.14 11.45
CA LEU A 58 10.56 14.53 10.27
C LEU A 58 9.43 13.53 10.03
N ASN A 59 9.70 12.23 10.18
CA ASN A 59 8.66 11.21 10.05
C ASN A 59 7.57 11.39 11.11
N ALA A 60 7.94 11.65 12.37
CA ALA A 60 6.98 11.92 13.45
C ALA A 60 6.12 13.16 13.16
N ALA A 61 6.73 14.26 12.69
CA ALA A 61 6.00 15.46 12.29
C ALA A 61 5.01 15.18 11.16
N MET A 62 5.39 14.37 10.16
CA MET A 62 4.51 14.00 9.06
C MET A 62 3.37 13.09 9.51
N VAL A 63 3.59 12.19 10.47
CA VAL A 63 2.52 11.40 11.09
C VAL A 63 1.57 12.30 11.87
N PHE A 64 2.07 13.29 12.60
CA PHE A 64 1.23 14.26 13.30
C PHE A 64 0.33 15.03 12.32
N VAL A 65 0.86 15.49 11.18
CA VAL A 65 0.06 16.14 10.12
C VAL A 65 -1.05 15.21 9.60
N LYS A 66 -0.74 13.93 9.36
CA LYS A 66 -1.75 12.93 8.94
C LYS A 66 -2.88 12.83 9.98
N LEU A 67 -2.53 12.65 11.25
CA LEU A 67 -3.50 12.54 12.34
C LEU A 67 -4.33 13.81 12.49
N LEU A 68 -3.71 14.99 12.39
CA LEU A 68 -4.41 16.27 12.43
C LEU A 68 -5.48 16.36 11.34
N THR A 69 -5.14 16.00 10.09
CA THR A 69 -6.13 16.05 9.00
C THR A 69 -7.29 15.08 9.18
N ILE A 70 -7.02 13.89 9.71
CA ILE A 70 -8.05 12.90 10.04
C ILE A 70 -8.95 13.44 11.16
N THR A 71 -8.37 14.00 12.22
CA THR A 71 -9.13 14.58 13.33
C THR A 71 -10.04 15.72 12.87
N VAL A 72 -9.56 16.60 12.00
CA VAL A 72 -10.39 17.69 11.44
C VAL A 72 -11.55 17.13 10.63
N PHE A 73 -11.31 16.14 9.77
CA PHE A 73 -12.38 15.48 9.03
C PHE A 73 -13.41 14.84 9.97
N VAL A 74 -12.96 14.04 10.94
CA VAL A 74 -13.83 13.35 11.91
C VAL A 74 -14.67 14.35 12.70
N ALA A 75 -14.06 15.44 13.17
CA ALA A 75 -14.76 16.48 13.92
C ALA A 75 -15.89 17.11 13.10
N ILE A 76 -15.62 17.52 11.85
CA ILE A 76 -16.64 18.14 10.99
C ILE A 76 -17.71 17.12 10.59
N ALA A 77 -17.30 15.94 10.16
CA ALA A 77 -18.22 14.93 9.65
C ALA A 77 -19.20 14.45 10.72
N THR A 78 -18.76 14.33 11.99
CA THR A 78 -19.61 13.88 13.10
C THR A 78 -20.86 14.77 13.28
N PHE A 79 -20.74 16.08 13.09
CA PHE A 79 -21.87 17.01 13.22
C PHE A 79 -22.75 17.13 11.97
N ASN A 80 -22.36 16.50 10.86
CA ASN A 80 -23.03 16.61 9.56
C ASN A 80 -23.56 15.25 9.05
N VAL A 81 -23.59 14.22 9.89
CA VAL A 81 -24.11 12.90 9.51
C VAL A 81 -25.61 12.97 9.23
N ASN A 82 -26.01 12.49 8.07
CA ASN A 82 -27.41 12.23 7.75
C ASN A 82 -27.65 10.70 7.69
N PRO A 83 -28.32 10.09 8.69
CA PRO A 83 -28.55 8.65 8.73
C PRO A 83 -29.29 8.07 7.52
N THR A 84 -30.01 8.88 6.75
CA THR A 84 -30.66 8.42 5.51
C THR A 84 -29.66 7.92 4.48
N ASN A 85 -28.42 8.43 4.49
CA ASN A 85 -27.37 8.00 3.57
C ASN A 85 -26.91 6.55 3.80
N TRP A 86 -27.20 5.97 4.97
CA TRP A 86 -26.96 4.56 5.25
C TRP A 86 -28.09 3.65 4.79
N HIS A 87 -29.14 4.17 4.15
CA HIS A 87 -30.21 3.37 3.58
C HIS A 87 -30.20 3.46 2.04
N PRO A 88 -30.08 2.32 1.32
CA PRO A 88 -29.83 0.96 1.83
C PRO A 88 -28.37 0.76 2.30
N PHE A 89 -28.18 0.02 3.41
CA PHE A 89 -26.84 -0.18 4.01
C PHE A 89 -25.95 -1.12 3.20
N MET A 90 -26.57 -2.14 2.58
CA MET A 90 -25.88 -3.15 1.77
C MET A 90 -26.55 -3.27 0.39
N PRO A 91 -26.42 -2.25 -0.48
CA PRO A 91 -27.07 -2.24 -1.79
C PRO A 91 -26.59 -3.36 -2.72
N PHE A 92 -25.39 -3.89 -2.48
CA PHE A 92 -24.73 -4.91 -3.31
C PHE A 92 -24.56 -6.26 -2.61
N GLY A 93 -25.22 -6.46 -1.45
CA GLY A 93 -25.14 -7.69 -0.67
C GLY A 93 -23.72 -8.07 -0.21
N TRP A 94 -23.53 -9.35 0.11
CA TRP A 94 -22.25 -9.91 0.58
C TRP A 94 -21.37 -10.45 -0.56
N PHE A 95 -21.98 -11.14 -1.53
CA PHE A 95 -21.32 -12.02 -2.50
C PHE A 95 -21.89 -11.89 -3.93
N GLU A 96 -22.42 -10.73 -4.30
CA GLU A 96 -23.01 -10.58 -5.63
C GLU A 96 -21.95 -10.63 -6.73
N THR A 97 -22.29 -11.22 -7.86
CA THR A 97 -21.42 -11.25 -9.05
C THR A 97 -22.22 -10.69 -10.21
N LEU A 98 -21.67 -9.66 -10.84
CA LEU A 98 -22.25 -9.04 -12.02
C LEU A 98 -22.18 -10.00 -13.23
N PRO A 99 -23.05 -9.81 -14.24
CA PRO A 99 -23.02 -10.62 -15.47
C PRO A 99 -21.70 -10.55 -16.25
N ASP A 100 -20.89 -9.51 -16.03
CA ASP A 100 -19.54 -9.35 -16.60
C ASP A 100 -18.45 -10.13 -15.84
N GLY A 101 -18.83 -10.90 -14.82
CA GLY A 101 -17.95 -11.71 -13.99
C GLY A 101 -17.25 -10.93 -12.87
N LYS A 102 -17.54 -9.64 -12.68
CA LYS A 102 -17.01 -8.87 -11.54
C LYS A 102 -17.77 -9.16 -10.26
N THR A 103 -17.04 -9.47 -9.21
CA THR A 103 -17.57 -9.60 -7.85
C THR A 103 -17.87 -8.21 -7.29
N THR A 104 -19.05 -8.05 -6.69
CA THR A 104 -19.52 -6.84 -6.01
C THR A 104 -20.00 -7.18 -4.60
N GLY A 105 -20.18 -6.17 -3.76
CA GLY A 105 -20.61 -6.35 -2.38
C GLY A 105 -19.47 -6.27 -1.37
N VAL A 106 -19.76 -6.66 -0.13
CA VAL A 106 -18.89 -6.43 1.03
C VAL A 106 -17.52 -7.07 0.87
N LEU A 107 -17.42 -8.32 0.39
CA LEU A 107 -16.11 -8.99 0.27
C LEU A 107 -15.28 -8.50 -0.92
N ALA A 108 -15.91 -8.14 -2.03
CA ALA A 108 -15.22 -7.46 -3.13
C ALA A 108 -14.65 -6.12 -2.65
N GLY A 109 -15.46 -5.32 -1.94
CA GLY A 109 -15.02 -4.09 -1.29
C GLY A 109 -13.87 -4.33 -0.30
N ALA A 110 -13.99 -5.33 0.57
CA ALA A 110 -12.96 -5.72 1.54
C ALA A 110 -11.63 -6.09 0.85
N SER A 111 -11.70 -6.84 -0.25
CA SER A 111 -10.52 -7.23 -1.05
C SER A 111 -9.84 -6.02 -1.69
N MET A 112 -10.58 -4.96 -2.03
CA MET A 112 -10.04 -3.71 -2.58
C MET A 112 -9.45 -2.81 -1.49
N VAL A 113 -10.21 -2.55 -0.41
CA VAL A 113 -9.76 -1.69 0.69
C VAL A 113 -8.67 -2.32 1.56
N PHE A 114 -8.41 -3.63 1.41
CA PHE A 114 -7.24 -4.29 1.99
C PHE A 114 -5.94 -3.53 1.68
N PHE A 115 -5.86 -2.89 0.50
CA PHE A 115 -4.75 -2.03 0.11
C PHE A 115 -4.39 -0.97 1.17
N ALA A 116 -5.39 -0.42 1.86
CA ALA A 116 -5.19 0.59 2.90
C ALA A 116 -4.42 0.06 4.13
N TYR A 117 -4.44 -1.25 4.36
CA TYR A 117 -3.73 -1.89 5.47
C TYR A 117 -2.27 -2.25 5.14
N VAL A 118 -1.85 -2.13 3.88
CA VAL A 118 -0.47 -2.45 3.48
C VAL A 118 0.51 -1.44 4.05
N GLY A 119 1.63 -1.92 4.60
CA GLY A 119 2.75 -1.09 5.07
C GLY A 119 3.13 -1.27 6.54
N PHE A 120 2.36 -2.03 7.34
CA PHE A 120 2.78 -2.35 8.72
C PHE A 120 4.06 -3.20 8.75
N ASP A 121 4.30 -3.98 7.70
CA ASP A 121 5.49 -4.81 7.50
C ASP A 121 6.75 -3.97 7.30
N ALA A 122 6.62 -2.69 6.90
CA ALA A 122 7.74 -1.75 6.81
C ALA A 122 8.41 -1.53 8.18
N VAL A 123 7.68 -1.69 9.29
CA VAL A 123 8.25 -1.61 10.64
C VAL A 123 9.32 -2.68 10.85
N SER A 124 9.18 -3.85 10.22
CA SER A 124 10.18 -4.93 10.33
C SER A 124 11.51 -4.57 9.65
N THR A 125 11.49 -3.66 8.67
CA THR A 125 12.71 -3.18 8.00
C THR A 125 13.56 -2.25 8.88
N ALA A 126 12.93 -1.64 9.90
CA ALA A 126 13.61 -0.82 10.90
C ALA A 126 13.92 -1.61 12.19
N ALA A 127 13.76 -2.94 12.18
CA ALA A 127 14.06 -3.77 13.33
C ALA A 127 15.54 -3.67 13.75
N GLU A 128 16.45 -3.47 12.79
CA GLU A 128 17.89 -3.26 13.06
C GLU A 128 18.19 -1.93 13.79
N GLU A 129 17.27 -0.96 13.71
CA GLU A 129 17.41 0.37 14.33
C GLU A 129 16.64 0.48 15.67
N ALA A 130 15.89 -0.56 16.04
CA ALA A 130 15.13 -0.59 17.28
C ALA A 130 16.03 -0.90 18.49
N LYS A 131 15.80 -0.24 19.63
CA LYS A 131 16.56 -0.46 20.87
C LYS A 131 16.32 -1.87 21.44
N ASN A 132 15.06 -2.32 21.45
CA ASN A 132 14.70 -3.69 21.83
C ASN A 132 13.80 -4.29 20.74
N PRO A 133 14.38 -4.76 19.61
CA PRO A 133 13.62 -5.24 18.46
C PRO A 133 12.63 -6.35 18.82
N GLN A 134 13.00 -7.20 19.79
CA GLN A 134 12.20 -8.33 20.25
C GLN A 134 10.87 -7.94 20.88
N ARG A 135 10.80 -6.75 21.49
CA ARG A 135 9.60 -6.22 22.15
C ARG A 135 8.97 -5.09 21.35
N ASP A 136 9.78 -4.16 20.87
CA ASP A 136 9.32 -2.91 20.27
C ASP A 136 8.67 -3.15 18.90
N VAL A 137 9.23 -4.04 18.06
CA VAL A 137 8.69 -4.32 16.73
C VAL A 137 7.30 -4.98 16.79
N PRO A 138 7.05 -6.03 17.59
CA PRO A 138 5.70 -6.58 17.74
C PRO A 138 4.67 -5.57 18.25
N ILE A 139 5.04 -4.76 19.26
CA ILE A 139 4.15 -3.73 19.81
C ILE A 139 3.83 -2.69 18.74
N ALA A 140 4.82 -2.21 18.00
CA ALA A 140 4.64 -1.22 16.94
C ALA A 140 3.71 -1.74 15.83
N ILE A 141 3.89 -2.98 15.36
CA ILE A 141 3.04 -3.57 14.32
C ILE A 141 1.58 -3.70 14.81
N ILE A 142 1.36 -4.29 15.99
CA ILE A 142 0.00 -4.55 16.50
C ILE A 142 -0.72 -3.24 16.85
N SER A 143 -0.05 -2.31 17.52
CA SER A 143 -0.65 -1.03 17.92
C SER A 143 -0.95 -0.14 16.71
N ALA A 144 -0.03 -0.04 15.73
CA ALA A 144 -0.29 0.71 14.52
C ALA A 144 -1.48 0.13 13.74
N LEU A 145 -1.53 -1.20 13.57
CA LEU A 145 -2.64 -1.85 12.86
C LEU A 145 -3.98 -1.66 13.59
N GLY A 146 -3.98 -1.80 14.92
CA GLY A 146 -5.18 -1.59 15.75
C GLY A 146 -5.71 -0.15 15.67
N ILE A 147 -4.83 0.84 15.84
CA ILE A 147 -5.19 2.26 15.75
C ILE A 147 -5.71 2.61 14.35
N CYS A 148 -5.01 2.18 13.29
CA CYS A 148 -5.45 2.40 11.92
C CYS A 148 -6.82 1.74 11.63
N THR A 149 -7.06 0.54 12.16
CA THR A 149 -8.36 -0.15 12.00
C THR A 149 -9.51 0.66 12.58
N VAL A 150 -9.36 1.16 13.81
CA VAL A 150 -10.40 1.99 14.46
C VAL A 150 -10.66 3.26 13.65
N ILE A 151 -9.59 3.94 13.22
CA ILE A 151 -9.71 5.15 12.40
C ILE A 151 -10.42 4.86 11.08
N TYR A 152 -10.08 3.76 10.39
CA TYR A 152 -10.70 3.39 9.11
C TYR A 152 -12.19 3.08 9.25
N ILE A 153 -12.60 2.41 10.32
CA ILE A 153 -14.03 2.16 10.62
C ILE A 153 -14.76 3.49 10.83
N ILE A 154 -14.21 4.39 11.66
CA ILE A 154 -14.81 5.71 11.94
C ILE A 154 -14.91 6.53 10.65
N VAL A 155 -13.82 6.65 9.89
CA VAL A 155 -13.78 7.45 8.67
C VAL A 155 -14.75 6.90 7.62
N SER A 156 -14.82 5.59 7.43
CA SER A 156 -15.74 4.97 6.46
C SER A 156 -17.20 5.19 6.84
N GLY A 157 -17.53 5.03 8.12
CA GLY A 157 -18.89 5.28 8.64
C GLY A 157 -19.29 6.75 8.49
N LEU A 158 -18.41 7.68 8.87
CA LEU A 158 -18.66 9.10 8.73
C LEU A 158 -18.76 9.54 7.27
N LEU A 159 -17.85 9.09 6.41
CA LEU A 159 -17.82 9.46 4.99
C LEU A 159 -19.11 9.05 4.26
N THR A 160 -19.60 7.83 4.51
CA THR A 160 -20.88 7.35 3.98
C THR A 160 -22.09 7.96 4.67
N GLY A 161 -21.93 8.47 5.89
CA GLY A 161 -22.99 9.16 6.63
C GLY A 161 -23.21 10.60 6.16
N ILE A 162 -22.18 11.30 5.68
CA ILE A 162 -22.29 12.70 5.23
C ILE A 162 -22.66 12.83 3.74
N VAL A 163 -22.31 11.86 2.91
CA VAL A 163 -22.55 11.89 1.45
C VAL A 163 -23.00 10.50 0.97
N PRO A 164 -24.01 10.41 0.08
CA PRO A 164 -24.43 9.14 -0.52
C PRO A 164 -23.28 8.40 -1.19
N TYR A 165 -23.22 7.06 -1.02
CA TYR A 165 -22.13 6.24 -1.54
C TYR A 165 -21.93 6.36 -3.06
N SER A 166 -23.00 6.65 -3.81
CA SER A 166 -22.97 6.84 -5.26
C SER A 166 -22.12 8.03 -5.71
N SER A 167 -21.93 9.03 -4.85
CA SER A 167 -21.15 10.24 -5.14
C SER A 167 -19.69 10.15 -4.67
N LEU A 168 -19.29 9.02 -4.07
CA LEU A 168 -17.94 8.83 -3.53
C LEU A 168 -16.93 8.29 -4.56
N ASN A 169 -17.36 7.96 -5.78
CA ASN A 169 -16.48 7.48 -6.85
C ASN A 169 -15.68 8.63 -7.51
N VAL A 170 -14.87 9.31 -6.70
CA VAL A 170 -14.02 10.44 -7.09
C VAL A 170 -12.59 10.20 -6.61
N SER A 171 -11.62 10.92 -7.16
CA SER A 171 -10.20 10.72 -6.82
C SER A 171 -9.81 11.13 -5.40
N SER A 172 -10.60 11.99 -4.74
CA SER A 172 -10.34 12.46 -3.36
C SER A 172 -11.63 12.52 -2.52
N PRO A 173 -12.23 11.38 -2.15
CA PRO A 173 -13.58 11.34 -1.60
C PRO A 173 -13.74 12.13 -0.29
N VAL A 174 -12.75 12.07 0.61
CA VAL A 174 -12.76 12.81 1.89
C VAL A 174 -12.71 14.33 1.67
N ALA A 175 -11.90 14.80 0.73
CA ALA A 175 -11.82 16.23 0.42
C ALA A 175 -13.08 16.71 -0.31
N HIS A 176 -13.60 15.88 -1.20
CA HIS A 176 -14.83 16.15 -1.95
C HIS A 176 -16.04 16.23 -1.03
N SER A 177 -16.17 15.33 -0.06
CA SER A 177 -17.29 15.35 0.89
C SER A 177 -17.29 16.62 1.74
N LEU A 178 -16.12 17.13 2.14
CA LEU A 178 -16.01 18.40 2.86
C LEU A 178 -16.38 19.61 1.99
N GLN A 179 -16.08 19.57 0.69
CA GLN A 179 -16.51 20.62 -0.26
C GLN A 179 -18.03 20.63 -0.44
N LEU A 180 -18.65 19.45 -0.56
CA LEU A 180 -20.11 19.33 -0.69
C LEU A 180 -20.84 19.88 0.55
N LEU A 181 -20.24 19.79 1.73
CA LEU A 181 -20.74 20.39 2.97
C LEU A 181 -20.42 21.90 3.09
N GLY A 182 -19.67 22.48 2.16
CA GLY A 182 -19.27 23.90 2.18
C GLY A 182 -17.99 24.22 2.98
N TYR A 183 -17.33 23.23 3.57
CA TYR A 183 -16.10 23.41 4.37
C TYR A 183 -14.84 23.38 3.49
N ASN A 184 -14.71 24.36 2.59
CA ASN A 184 -13.60 24.45 1.62
C ASN A 184 -12.22 24.54 2.29
N TRP A 185 -12.09 25.27 3.41
CA TRP A 185 -10.83 25.37 4.16
C TRP A 185 -10.39 24.01 4.71
N ALA A 186 -11.34 23.20 5.20
CA ALA A 186 -11.06 21.88 5.75
C ALA A 186 -10.70 20.90 4.64
N SER A 187 -11.39 20.98 3.49
CA SER A 187 -11.04 20.22 2.29
C SER A 187 -9.62 20.51 1.82
N ALA A 188 -9.21 21.79 1.79
CA ALA A 188 -7.85 22.19 1.41
C ALA A 188 -6.80 21.67 2.41
N LEU A 189 -7.07 21.78 3.71
CA LEU A 189 -6.19 21.26 4.77
C LEU A 189 -6.02 19.74 4.65
N VAL A 190 -7.13 19.00 4.52
CA VAL A 190 -7.11 17.54 4.35
C VAL A 190 -6.38 17.15 3.08
N SER A 191 -6.65 17.81 1.96
CA SER A 191 -5.97 17.53 0.69
C SER A 191 -4.47 17.70 0.80
N THR A 192 -4.03 18.80 1.41
CA THR A 192 -2.60 19.09 1.61
C THR A 192 -1.93 18.05 2.52
N GLY A 193 -2.58 17.69 3.64
CA GLY A 193 -2.05 16.66 4.53
C GLY A 193 -2.04 15.27 3.91
N VAL A 194 -3.00 14.94 3.04
CA VAL A 194 -2.98 13.68 2.27
C VAL A 194 -1.88 13.69 1.21
N ILE A 195 -1.63 14.79 0.50
CA ILE A 195 -0.51 14.92 -0.44
C ILE A 195 0.81 14.68 0.29
N ALA A 196 1.05 15.42 1.39
CA ALA A 196 2.22 15.25 2.25
C ALA A 196 2.33 13.80 2.77
N GLY A 197 1.21 13.24 3.22
CA GLY A 197 1.13 11.92 3.79
C GLY A 197 1.41 10.80 2.80
N LEU A 198 0.87 10.88 1.58
CA LEU A 198 1.12 9.90 0.53
C LEU A 198 2.56 9.98 0.01
N THR A 199 3.15 11.17 -0.09
CA THR A 199 4.57 11.33 -0.44
C THR A 199 5.48 10.54 0.52
N THR A 200 5.22 10.62 1.83
CA THR A 200 6.02 9.87 2.82
C THR A 200 5.84 8.36 2.71
N VAL A 201 4.61 7.87 2.56
CA VAL A 201 4.34 6.43 2.37
C VAL A 201 5.05 5.93 1.11
N MET A 202 4.97 6.68 0.01
CA MET A 202 5.64 6.33 -1.24
C MET A 202 7.16 6.25 -1.09
N LEU A 203 7.78 7.20 -0.38
CA LEU A 203 9.22 7.16 -0.15
C LEU A 203 9.63 5.94 0.69
N VAL A 204 8.88 5.62 1.76
CA VAL A 204 9.17 4.47 2.64
C VAL A 204 9.03 3.15 1.89
N LEU A 205 7.96 2.96 1.12
CA LEU A 205 7.76 1.73 0.35
C LEU A 205 8.80 1.58 -0.77
N TYR A 206 9.15 2.67 -1.44
CA TYR A 206 10.19 2.67 -2.46
C TYR A 206 11.56 2.34 -1.85
N TYR A 207 11.87 2.92 -0.70
CA TYR A 207 13.07 2.56 0.06
C TYR A 207 13.10 1.07 0.41
N GLY A 208 12.00 0.52 0.94
CA GLY A 208 11.86 -0.90 1.27
C GLY A 208 12.09 -1.81 0.06
N LEU A 209 11.48 -1.48 -1.09
CA LEU A 209 11.67 -2.22 -2.35
C LEU A 209 13.14 -2.29 -2.76
N THR A 210 13.85 -1.16 -2.69
CA THR A 210 15.27 -1.11 -3.10
C THR A 210 16.15 -1.97 -2.19
N ARG A 211 15.88 -1.99 -0.88
CA ARG A 211 16.59 -2.85 0.09
C ARG A 211 16.31 -4.33 -0.15
N ILE A 212 15.07 -4.72 -0.46
CA ILE A 212 14.72 -6.12 -0.74
C ILE A 212 15.47 -6.63 -1.97
N ILE A 213 15.45 -5.89 -3.08
CA ILE A 213 16.16 -6.29 -4.30
C ILE A 213 17.67 -6.33 -4.07
N PHE A 214 18.22 -5.36 -3.34
CA PHE A 214 19.62 -5.35 -2.97
C PHE A 214 20.01 -6.60 -2.14
N ALA A 215 19.23 -6.94 -1.12
CA ALA A 215 19.45 -8.12 -0.28
C ALA A 215 19.35 -9.42 -1.11
N MET A 216 18.32 -9.57 -1.95
CA MET A 216 18.17 -10.72 -2.84
C MET A 216 19.36 -10.87 -3.81
N SER A 217 19.88 -9.74 -4.31
CA SER A 217 21.03 -9.74 -5.22
C SER A 217 22.33 -10.10 -4.48
N ARG A 218 22.52 -9.61 -3.26
CA ARG A 218 23.64 -9.98 -2.38
C ARG A 218 23.63 -11.48 -2.05
N ASP A 219 22.45 -12.03 -1.79
CA ASP A 219 22.25 -13.45 -1.46
C ASP A 219 22.35 -14.38 -2.70
N GLY A 220 22.60 -13.80 -3.89
CA GLY A 220 22.81 -14.52 -5.15
C GLY A 220 21.53 -14.99 -5.84
N LEU A 221 20.35 -14.56 -5.36
CA LEU A 221 19.07 -14.90 -5.97
C LEU A 221 18.80 -14.08 -7.25
N LEU A 222 19.39 -12.88 -7.35
CA LEU A 222 19.35 -12.00 -8.51
C LEU A 222 20.77 -11.70 -9.02
N SER A 223 20.87 -10.97 -10.14
CA SER A 223 22.17 -10.61 -10.73
C SER A 223 23.02 -9.76 -9.76
N PRO A 224 24.32 -10.05 -9.59
CA PRO A 224 25.22 -9.27 -8.73
C PRO A 224 25.33 -7.80 -9.17
N PHE A 225 24.98 -7.48 -10.42
CA PHE A 225 24.90 -6.11 -10.94
C PHE A 225 24.04 -5.17 -10.07
N PHE A 226 23.03 -5.72 -9.38
CA PHE A 226 22.12 -4.98 -8.49
C PHE A 226 22.61 -4.92 -7.03
N ALA A 227 23.66 -5.65 -6.68
CA ALA A 227 24.28 -5.62 -5.36
C ALA A 227 25.36 -4.53 -5.21
N GLU A 228 25.60 -3.73 -6.26
CA GLU A 228 26.55 -2.62 -6.21
C GLU A 228 25.90 -1.34 -5.65
N VAL A 229 26.61 -0.68 -4.73
CA VAL A 229 26.23 0.63 -4.17
C VAL A 229 27.15 1.74 -4.69
N ASN A 230 26.61 2.94 -4.81
CA ASN A 230 27.41 4.11 -5.19
C ASN A 230 28.39 4.49 -4.05
N PRO A 231 29.70 4.68 -4.32
CA PRO A 231 30.68 5.01 -3.28
C PRO A 231 30.39 6.31 -2.50
N LYS A 232 29.77 7.32 -3.13
CA LYS A 232 29.53 8.63 -2.52
C LYS A 232 28.26 8.65 -1.67
N THR A 233 27.15 8.15 -2.23
CA THR A 233 25.83 8.20 -1.59
C THR A 233 25.51 6.96 -0.77
N GLN A 234 26.27 5.86 -0.95
CA GLN A 234 26.01 4.55 -0.33
C GLN A 234 24.61 4.01 -0.65
N THR A 235 24.07 4.38 -1.82
CA THR A 235 22.75 3.95 -2.29
C THR A 235 22.86 3.01 -3.50
N PRO A 236 21.97 2.00 -3.64
CA PRO A 236 21.96 1.08 -4.78
C PRO A 236 21.31 1.76 -6.00
N VAL A 237 21.99 2.76 -6.58
CA VAL A 237 21.46 3.64 -7.64
C VAL A 237 20.88 2.85 -8.82
N ARG A 238 21.49 1.74 -9.21
CA ARG A 238 21.01 0.89 -10.32
C ARG A 238 19.63 0.29 -10.03
N VAL A 239 19.43 -0.20 -8.80
CA VAL A 239 18.14 -0.74 -8.34
C VAL A 239 17.10 0.38 -8.29
N ILE A 240 17.48 1.55 -7.76
CA ILE A 240 16.60 2.72 -7.67
C ILE A 240 16.14 3.13 -9.07
N VAL A 241 17.05 3.34 -10.02
CA VAL A 241 16.68 3.76 -11.39
C VAL A 241 15.80 2.71 -12.08
N MET A 242 16.16 1.43 -12.02
CA MET A 242 15.38 0.36 -12.66
C MET A 242 13.95 0.31 -12.11
N THR A 243 13.80 0.23 -10.79
CA THR A 243 12.48 0.16 -10.15
C THR A 243 11.70 1.45 -10.31
N GLY A 244 12.36 2.61 -10.28
CA GLY A 244 11.77 3.91 -10.52
C GLY A 244 11.17 4.06 -11.90
N VAL A 245 11.90 3.65 -12.94
CA VAL A 245 11.40 3.68 -14.32
C VAL A 245 10.19 2.76 -14.47
N ILE A 246 10.27 1.52 -13.97
CA ILE A 246 9.14 0.57 -14.03
C ILE A 246 7.92 1.13 -13.30
N MET A 247 8.09 1.69 -12.10
CA MET A 247 7.00 2.29 -11.34
C MET A 247 6.45 3.56 -11.98
N ALA A 248 7.30 4.39 -12.60
CA ALA A 248 6.87 5.62 -13.26
C ALA A 248 6.01 5.34 -14.49
N ILE A 249 6.39 4.31 -15.27
CA ILE A 249 5.59 3.77 -16.38
C ILE A 249 4.28 3.19 -15.83
N GLY A 250 4.37 2.35 -14.80
CA GLY A 250 3.20 1.71 -14.19
C GLY A 250 2.17 2.72 -13.65
N ALA A 251 2.65 3.74 -12.94
CA ALA A 251 1.82 4.80 -12.37
C ALA A 251 1.19 5.71 -13.44
N GLY A 252 1.87 5.90 -14.58
CA GLY A 252 1.40 6.72 -15.69
C GLY A 252 0.34 6.02 -16.55
N LEU A 253 0.54 4.73 -16.82
CA LEU A 253 -0.24 3.98 -17.81
C LEU A 253 -1.40 3.18 -17.24
N PHE A 254 -1.37 2.80 -15.96
CA PHE A 254 -2.42 1.96 -15.38
C PHE A 254 -3.30 2.72 -14.38
N PRO A 255 -4.61 2.42 -14.32
CA PRO A 255 -5.52 3.03 -13.35
C PRO A 255 -5.24 2.51 -11.94
N LEU A 256 -5.61 3.32 -10.94
CA LEU A 256 -5.39 3.00 -9.52
C LEU A 256 -6.01 1.66 -9.13
N GLY A 257 -7.24 1.38 -9.58
CA GLY A 257 -7.95 0.15 -9.25
C GLY A 257 -7.18 -1.11 -9.67
N ALA A 258 -6.72 -1.16 -10.92
CA ALA A 258 -5.94 -2.28 -11.43
C ALA A 258 -4.61 -2.47 -10.69
N LEU A 259 -3.95 -1.37 -10.31
CA LEU A 259 -2.72 -1.43 -9.50
C LEU A 259 -3.02 -1.92 -8.07
N ALA A 260 -4.11 -1.48 -7.46
CA ALA A 260 -4.52 -1.90 -6.12
C ALA A 260 -4.86 -3.40 -6.08
N GLU A 261 -5.61 -3.90 -7.07
CA GLU A 261 -5.89 -5.34 -7.20
C GLU A 261 -4.62 -6.19 -7.28
N LEU A 262 -3.64 -5.74 -8.08
CA LEU A 262 -2.35 -6.41 -8.24
C LEU A 262 -1.52 -6.41 -6.94
N VAL A 263 -1.50 -5.30 -6.22
CA VAL A 263 -0.84 -5.23 -4.91
C VAL A 263 -1.54 -6.16 -3.92
N ASN A 264 -2.88 -6.14 -3.88
CA ASN A 264 -3.65 -6.93 -2.92
C ASN A 264 -3.45 -8.43 -3.11
N ILE A 265 -3.50 -8.96 -4.34
CA ILE A 265 -3.27 -10.40 -4.55
C ILE A 265 -1.85 -10.82 -4.11
N GLY A 266 -0.84 -9.99 -4.42
CA GLY A 266 0.54 -10.26 -4.05
C GLY A 266 0.77 -10.24 -2.54
N THR A 267 0.27 -9.21 -1.85
CA THR A 267 0.42 -9.07 -0.40
C THR A 267 -0.39 -10.12 0.35
N LEU A 268 -1.63 -10.41 -0.07
CA LEU A 268 -2.44 -11.48 0.53
C LEU A 268 -1.76 -12.85 0.38
N ALA A 269 -1.20 -13.16 -0.80
CA ALA A 269 -0.45 -14.40 -1.02
C ALA A 269 0.79 -14.47 -0.11
N ALA A 270 1.52 -13.35 0.04
CA ALA A 270 2.65 -13.27 0.96
C ALA A 270 2.21 -13.51 2.42
N PHE A 271 1.07 -12.98 2.84
CA PHE A 271 0.54 -13.21 4.20
C PHE A 271 0.10 -14.66 4.43
N VAL A 272 -0.51 -15.31 3.43
CA VAL A 272 -0.79 -16.75 3.47
C VAL A 272 0.50 -17.54 3.68
N LEU A 273 1.57 -17.21 2.93
CA LEU A 273 2.88 -17.85 3.06
C LEU A 273 3.53 -17.59 4.43
N VAL A 274 3.42 -16.38 4.98
CA VAL A 274 3.94 -16.06 6.32
C VAL A 274 3.20 -16.84 7.39
N CYS A 275 1.86 -16.89 7.35
CA CYS A 275 1.06 -17.67 8.28
C CYS A 275 1.39 -19.17 8.20
N PHE A 276 1.52 -19.71 6.99
CA PHE A 276 1.98 -21.08 6.78
C PHE A 276 3.39 -21.31 7.33
N GLY A 277 4.31 -20.37 7.08
CA GLY A 277 5.68 -20.40 7.57
C GLY A 277 5.77 -20.44 9.10
N VAL A 278 4.90 -19.71 9.81
CA VAL A 278 4.82 -19.76 11.28
C VAL A 278 4.43 -21.15 11.77
N ILE A 279 3.47 -21.81 11.13
CA ILE A 279 3.05 -23.18 11.46
C ILE A 279 4.21 -24.16 11.23
N VAL A 280 4.86 -24.08 10.06
CA VAL A 280 6.00 -24.94 9.70
C VAL A 280 7.17 -24.74 10.68
N LEU A 281 7.50 -23.49 11.04
CA LEU A 281 8.59 -23.16 11.96
C LEU A 281 8.32 -23.71 13.37
N ARG A 282 7.06 -23.74 13.81
CA ARG A 282 6.66 -24.36 15.10
C ARG A 282 6.89 -25.87 15.11
N ILE A 283 6.64 -26.54 13.99
CA ILE A 283 6.79 -27.99 13.86
C ILE A 283 8.27 -28.38 13.68
N ARG A 284 9.00 -27.67 12.82
CA ARG A 284 10.38 -28.02 12.44
C ARG A 284 11.42 -27.57 13.46
N GLN A 285 11.22 -26.44 14.13
CA GLN A 285 12.18 -25.87 15.09
C GLN A 285 11.49 -25.51 16.42
N PRO A 286 10.95 -26.49 17.16
CA PRO A 286 10.16 -26.22 18.37
C PRO A 286 10.97 -25.49 19.45
N ASN A 287 12.27 -25.79 19.58
CA ASN A 287 13.15 -25.27 20.64
C ASN A 287 13.72 -23.88 20.36
N LEU A 288 13.40 -23.25 19.22
CA LEU A 288 13.87 -21.90 18.90
C LEU A 288 13.34 -20.89 19.95
N HIS A 289 14.25 -20.08 20.50
CA HIS A 289 13.87 -18.99 21.40
C HIS A 289 13.01 -17.96 20.65
N ARG A 290 11.81 -17.68 21.16
CA ARG A 290 10.81 -16.79 20.53
C ARG A 290 10.43 -15.70 21.51
N PRO A 291 10.97 -14.48 21.36
CA PRO A 291 10.68 -13.37 22.26
C PRO A 291 9.20 -12.96 22.23
N PHE A 292 8.58 -13.06 21.05
CA PHE A 292 7.13 -12.95 20.88
C PHE A 292 6.56 -14.28 20.37
N LYS A 293 5.43 -14.70 20.95
CA LYS A 293 4.68 -15.88 20.51
C LYS A 293 3.27 -15.45 20.17
N THR A 294 2.81 -15.82 18.97
CA THR A 294 1.41 -15.64 18.61
C THR A 294 0.51 -16.38 19.61
N PRO A 295 -0.53 -15.72 20.15
CA PRO A 295 -1.53 -16.39 20.99
C PRO A 295 -2.25 -17.48 20.17
N LEU A 296 -2.92 -18.42 20.87
CA LEU A 296 -3.76 -19.50 20.30
C LEU A 296 -3.23 -20.14 19.00
N ASN A 297 -1.93 -20.44 18.92
CA ASN A 297 -1.38 -21.13 17.75
C ASN A 297 -1.72 -22.64 17.81
N PRO A 298 -2.12 -23.28 16.69
CA PRO A 298 -2.10 -22.80 15.30
C PRO A 298 -3.37 -22.08 14.82
N VAL A 299 -4.36 -21.86 15.68
CA VAL A 299 -5.66 -21.27 15.31
C VAL A 299 -5.50 -19.91 14.64
N PHE A 300 -4.74 -18.97 15.22
CA PHE A 300 -4.57 -17.64 14.60
C PHE A 300 -3.91 -17.68 13.22
N PRO A 301 -2.78 -18.39 12.99
CA PRO A 301 -2.23 -18.55 11.66
C PRO A 301 -3.21 -19.19 10.66
N ILE A 302 -3.98 -20.19 11.07
CA ILE A 302 -4.99 -20.82 10.21
C ILE A 302 -6.09 -19.82 9.84
N LEU A 303 -6.62 -19.07 10.81
CA LEU A 303 -7.61 -18.03 10.55
C LEU A 303 -7.04 -16.95 9.61
N GLY A 304 -5.78 -16.56 9.79
CA GLY A 304 -5.08 -15.64 8.90
C GLY A 304 -5.00 -16.14 7.46
N MET A 305 -4.61 -17.41 7.27
CA MET A 305 -4.58 -18.05 5.95
C MET A 305 -5.97 -18.10 5.31
N LEU A 306 -6.99 -18.53 6.07
CA LEU A 306 -8.36 -18.62 5.57
C LEU A 306 -8.92 -17.24 5.20
N SER A 307 -8.66 -16.23 6.02
CA SER A 307 -9.15 -14.85 5.78
C SER A 307 -8.47 -14.24 4.56
N CYS A 308 -7.15 -14.38 4.43
CA CYS A 308 -6.41 -13.89 3.27
C CYS A 308 -6.81 -14.64 2.00
N GLY A 309 -6.91 -15.97 2.07
CA GLY A 309 -7.35 -16.81 0.95
C GLY A 309 -8.77 -16.49 0.50
N ALA A 310 -9.68 -16.22 1.44
CA ALA A 310 -11.03 -15.77 1.13
C ALA A 310 -11.00 -14.44 0.36
N LEU A 311 -10.28 -13.42 0.84
CA LEU A 311 -10.17 -12.14 0.13
C LEU A 311 -9.54 -12.28 -1.27
N MET A 312 -8.56 -13.16 -1.43
CA MET A 312 -7.98 -13.46 -2.75
C MET A 312 -9.01 -14.05 -3.71
N ALA A 313 -9.91 -14.91 -3.23
CA ALA A 313 -10.95 -15.52 -4.05
C ALA A 313 -11.96 -14.49 -4.60
N PHE A 314 -12.12 -13.34 -3.94
CA PHE A 314 -12.99 -12.25 -4.40
C PHE A 314 -12.32 -11.25 -5.33
N LEU A 315 -11.03 -11.41 -5.66
CA LEU A 315 -10.35 -10.57 -6.65
C LEU A 315 -10.68 -11.02 -8.09
N PRO A 316 -10.67 -10.10 -9.07
CA PRO A 316 -11.00 -10.42 -10.47
C PRO A 316 -10.12 -11.51 -11.07
N HIS A 317 -10.68 -12.31 -11.99
CA HIS A 317 -9.96 -13.39 -12.66
C HIS A 317 -8.72 -12.90 -13.45
N SER A 318 -8.79 -11.69 -14.01
CA SER A 318 -7.65 -11.04 -14.68
C SER A 318 -6.45 -10.84 -13.73
N THR A 319 -6.72 -10.56 -12.46
CA THR A 319 -5.69 -10.37 -11.42
C THR A 319 -5.03 -11.70 -11.05
N TRP A 320 -5.79 -12.79 -11.00
CA TRP A 320 -5.25 -14.15 -10.84
C TRP A 320 -4.33 -14.56 -11.99
N LEU A 321 -4.74 -14.30 -13.24
CA LEU A 321 -3.91 -14.60 -14.41
C LEU A 321 -2.57 -13.84 -14.34
N ARG A 322 -2.60 -12.53 -14.06
CA ARG A 322 -1.39 -11.71 -13.91
C ARG A 322 -0.49 -12.22 -12.80
N PHE A 323 -1.07 -12.61 -11.65
CA PHE A 323 -0.34 -13.16 -10.52
C PHE A 323 0.34 -14.49 -10.86
N ILE A 324 -0.38 -15.43 -11.49
CA ILE A 324 0.17 -16.73 -11.89
C ILE A 324 1.32 -16.54 -12.87
N VAL A 325 1.14 -15.71 -13.90
CA VAL A 325 2.21 -15.40 -14.87
C VAL A 325 3.45 -14.85 -14.17
N TRP A 326 3.28 -13.92 -13.23
CA TRP A 326 4.40 -13.35 -12.47
C TRP A 326 5.13 -14.39 -11.62
N ILE A 327 4.40 -15.27 -10.93
CA ILE A 327 4.98 -16.38 -10.15
C ILE A 327 5.72 -17.35 -11.08
N THR A 328 5.15 -17.68 -12.24
CA THR A 328 5.80 -18.54 -13.24
C THR A 328 7.11 -17.94 -13.71
N ILE A 329 7.15 -16.63 -14.00
CA ILE A 329 8.39 -15.92 -14.35
C ILE A 329 9.41 -16.03 -13.21
N GLY A 330 8.99 -15.81 -11.96
CA GLY A 330 9.85 -15.95 -10.79
C GLY A 330 10.41 -17.36 -10.62
N LEU A 331 9.60 -18.40 -10.84
CA LEU A 331 10.03 -19.80 -10.79
C LEU A 331 11.00 -20.12 -11.93
N ILE A 332 10.77 -19.62 -13.15
CA ILE A 332 11.71 -19.78 -14.27
C ILE A 332 13.06 -19.19 -13.88
N ILE A 333 13.10 -17.93 -13.42
CA ILE A 333 14.33 -17.27 -12.96
C ILE A 333 15.01 -18.10 -11.85
N TYR A 334 14.23 -18.62 -10.90
CA TYR A 334 14.76 -19.42 -9.80
C TYR A 334 15.45 -20.70 -10.29
N PHE A 335 14.77 -21.48 -11.12
CA PHE A 335 15.31 -22.76 -11.61
C PHE A 335 16.41 -22.60 -12.66
N THR A 336 16.41 -21.52 -13.45
CA THR A 336 17.45 -21.30 -14.46
C THR A 336 18.69 -20.60 -13.92
N TYR A 337 18.52 -19.65 -12.99
CA TYR A 337 19.59 -18.79 -12.50
C TYR A 337 19.84 -18.96 -11.00
N SER A 338 18.83 -18.70 -10.16
CA SER A 338 19.04 -18.55 -8.71
C SER A 338 19.53 -19.84 -8.03
N ILE A 339 19.08 -21.02 -8.47
CA ILE A 339 19.50 -22.31 -7.86
C ILE A 339 21.01 -22.56 -7.98
N ARG A 340 21.66 -22.01 -9.02
CA ARG A 340 23.11 -22.18 -9.26
C ARG A 340 23.96 -21.10 -8.61
N HIS A 341 23.37 -19.95 -8.29
CA HIS A 341 24.08 -18.76 -7.78
C HIS A 341 23.74 -18.42 -6.33
N SER A 342 22.73 -19.08 -5.74
CA SER A 342 22.32 -18.83 -4.37
C SER A 342 23.44 -19.20 -3.40
N LYS A 343 23.81 -18.23 -2.56
CA LYS A 343 24.83 -18.39 -1.52
C LYS A 343 24.23 -18.89 -0.20
N LEU A 344 22.92 -19.08 -0.14
CA LEU A 344 22.18 -19.39 1.10
C LEU A 344 22.56 -20.75 1.71
N ALA A 345 23.00 -21.70 0.88
CA ALA A 345 23.45 -23.04 1.29
C ALA A 345 24.98 -23.18 1.35
N GLN A 346 25.73 -22.20 0.85
CA GLN A 346 27.18 -22.13 1.07
C GLN A 346 27.39 -21.59 2.48
N LYS A 347 27.42 -22.50 3.46
CA LYS A 347 27.96 -22.20 4.78
C LYS A 347 29.41 -21.75 4.60
N ASP A 348 29.73 -20.59 5.17
CA ASP A 348 31.09 -20.30 5.65
C ASP A 348 31.56 -21.39 6.63
#